data_AF-A0A7S0PZ53-F1
#
_entry.id   AF-A0A7S0PZ53-F1
#
_cell.length_a   1.000
_cell.length_b   1.000
_cell.length_c   1.000
_cell.angle_alpha   90.00
_cell.angle_beta   90.00
_cell.angle_gamma   90.00
#
_symmetry.space_group_name_H-M   'P 1'
#
loop_
_entity.id
_entity.type
_entity.pdbx_description
1 polymer ?
#
loop_
_entity_poly.entity_id
_entity_poly.type
_entity_poly.pdbx_seq_one_letter_code
_entity_poly.pdbx_strand_id
1 'polypeptide(L)'
;FVETHREVEAEHLALFEQLLPGGKRTRLLPVWRVAGWMLGFAPALHSTRLLYVTISAVETFVEEHYMAQITPLKQGGHCPELVKLLEACCVDEVHHKEDAARRVGGELSWAERVWAVVVWIGSKAAAEVARRV
;
A
#
# COMPACT_ATOMS: atom_id res chain seq x y z
N PHE A 1 9.45 13.57 -2.66
CA PHE A 1 8.85 12.26 -2.99
C PHE A 1 8.98 11.32 -1.82
N VAL A 2 10.13 10.69 -1.55
CA VAL A 2 10.25 9.68 -0.48
C VAL A 2 9.83 10.22 0.89
N GLU A 3 10.32 11.41 1.30
CA GLU A 3 9.90 11.98 2.58
C GLU A 3 8.43 12.40 2.60
N THR A 4 7.95 13.03 1.53
CA THR A 4 6.53 13.41 1.39
C THR A 4 5.60 12.20 1.44
N HIS A 5 5.95 11.12 0.74
CA HIS A 5 5.23 9.84 0.74
C HIS A 5 5.21 9.26 2.15
N ARG A 6 6.37 9.23 2.81
CA ARG A 6 6.49 8.76 4.20
C ARG A 6 5.66 9.58 5.19
N GLU A 7 5.58 10.89 5.02
CA GLU A 7 4.77 11.78 5.88
C GLU A 7 3.28 11.41 5.75
N VAL A 8 2.76 11.28 4.53
CA VAL A 8 1.37 10.88 4.28
C VAL A 8 1.06 9.50 4.84
N GLU A 9 1.94 8.52 4.62
CA GLU A 9 1.82 7.15 5.16
C GLU A 9 1.82 7.14 6.71
N ALA A 10 2.59 8.01 7.33
CA ALA A 10 2.62 8.15 8.78
C ALA A 10 1.29 8.74 9.31
N GLU A 11 0.70 9.69 8.60
CA GLU A 11 -0.63 10.24 8.91
C GLU A 11 -1.70 9.17 8.77
N HIS A 12 -1.70 8.40 7.68
CA HIS A 12 -2.62 7.27 7.48
C HIS A 12 -2.49 6.24 8.61
N LEU A 13 -1.26 5.84 8.96
CA LEU A 13 -1.02 4.93 10.08
C LEU A 13 -1.59 5.49 11.38
N ALA A 14 -1.36 6.76 11.69
CA ALA A 14 -1.88 7.40 12.90
C ALA A 14 -3.42 7.41 12.93
N LEU A 15 -4.08 7.62 11.78
CA LEU A 15 -5.54 7.52 11.66
C LEU A 15 -6.02 6.10 11.97
N PHE A 16 -5.39 5.08 11.37
CA PHE A 16 -5.78 3.69 11.63
C PHE A 16 -5.50 3.24 13.06
N GLU A 17 -4.42 3.71 13.67
CA GLU A 17 -4.12 3.41 15.06
C GLU A 17 -5.16 3.98 16.03
N GLN A 18 -5.82 5.09 15.68
CA GLN A 18 -6.94 5.66 16.42
C GLN A 18 -8.26 4.90 16.17
N LEU A 19 -8.49 4.42 14.94
CA LEU A 19 -9.70 3.69 14.57
C LEU A 19 -9.71 2.23 15.05
N LEU A 20 -8.54 1.58 15.11
CA LEU A 20 -8.42 0.16 15.49
C LEU A 20 -7.94 0.02 16.95
N PRO A 21 -8.81 -0.42 17.88
CA PRO A 21 -8.39 -0.70 19.25
C PRO A 21 -7.32 -1.80 19.26
N GLY A 22 -6.34 -1.69 20.18
CA GLY A 22 -5.12 -2.50 20.18
C GLY A 22 -5.32 -4.03 20.11
N GLY A 23 -6.46 -4.55 20.59
CA GLY A 23 -6.82 -5.96 20.51
C GLY A 23 -7.24 -6.49 19.13
N LYS A 24 -7.41 -5.61 18.13
CA LYS A 24 -7.79 -5.98 16.75
C LYS A 24 -6.63 -5.88 15.75
N ARG A 25 -5.41 -5.61 16.22
CA ARG A 25 -4.21 -5.57 15.36
C ARG A 25 -3.70 -6.99 15.12
N THR A 26 -3.25 -7.27 13.90
CA THR A 26 -2.63 -8.57 13.58
C THR A 26 -1.39 -8.79 14.45
N ARG A 27 -1.20 -10.02 14.95
CA ARG A 27 0.00 -10.40 15.71
C ARG A 27 1.27 -10.41 14.85
N LEU A 28 1.11 -10.46 13.54
CA LEU A 28 2.20 -10.50 12.58
C LEU A 28 2.74 -9.11 12.21
N LEU A 29 2.26 -8.04 12.84
CA LEU A 29 2.70 -6.67 12.56
C LEU A 29 4.23 -6.47 12.56
N PRO A 30 5.01 -7.07 13.49
CA PRO A 30 6.48 -6.96 13.45
C PRO A 30 7.10 -7.59 12.19
N VAL A 31 6.57 -8.73 11.75
CA VAL A 31 7.02 -9.43 10.54
C VAL A 31 6.78 -8.56 9.31
N TRP A 32 5.60 -7.93 9.24
CA TRP A 32 5.24 -7.05 8.13
C TRP A 32 6.07 -5.78 8.07
N ARG A 33 6.45 -5.20 9.23
CA ARG A 33 7.38 -4.06 9.27
C ARG A 33 8.74 -4.41 8.67
N VAL A 34 9.27 -5.59 8.98
CA VAL A 34 10.54 -6.08 8.42
C VAL A 34 10.40 -6.33 6.92
N ALA A 35 9.29 -6.96 6.49
CA ALA A 35 9.02 -7.20 5.07
C ALA A 35 8.93 -5.89 4.27
N GLY A 36 8.19 -4.90 4.77
CA GLY A 36 8.09 -3.57 4.14
C GLY A 36 9.43 -2.85 4.06
N TRP A 37 10.24 -2.91 5.12
CA TRP A 37 11.59 -2.35 5.10
C TRP A 37 12.48 -3.03 4.06
N MET A 38 12.48 -4.37 3.99
CA MET A 38 13.25 -5.11 2.98
C MET A 38 12.80 -4.77 1.55
N LEU A 39 11.49 -4.63 1.35
CA LEU A 39 10.90 -4.31 0.06
C LEU A 39 11.23 -2.88 -0.40
N GLY A 40 11.42 -1.94 0.53
CA GLY A 40 11.94 -0.60 0.21
C GLY A 40 13.46 -0.55 0.02
N PHE A 41 14.20 -1.25 0.88
CA PHE A 41 15.67 -1.20 0.92
C PHE A 41 16.33 -1.96 -0.23
N ALA A 42 15.88 -3.20 -0.53
CA ALA A 42 16.54 -4.05 -1.52
C ALA A 42 16.47 -3.48 -2.96
N PRO A 43 15.32 -2.96 -3.45
CA PRO A 43 15.26 -2.31 -4.76
C PRO A 43 16.07 -1.02 -4.83
N ALA A 44 16.09 -0.24 -3.73
CA ALA A 44 16.84 1.01 -3.65
C ALA A 44 18.36 0.81 -3.80
N LEU A 45 18.89 -0.34 -3.36
CA LEU A 45 20.29 -0.71 -3.58
C LEU A 45 20.61 -1.01 -5.05
N HIS A 46 19.63 -1.49 -5.82
CA HIS A 46 19.85 -1.87 -7.22
C HIS A 46 19.67 -0.68 -8.17
N SER A 47 18.57 0.05 -8.04
CA SER A 47 18.29 1.25 -8.84
C SER A 47 17.10 2.02 -8.27
N THR A 48 17.19 3.35 -8.31
CA THR A 48 16.07 4.26 -8.02
C THR A 48 14.84 3.94 -8.88
N ARG A 49 15.05 3.45 -10.11
CA ARG A 49 13.94 3.05 -10.99
C ARG A 49 13.20 1.83 -10.45
N LEU A 50 13.92 0.82 -9.95
CA LEU A 50 13.31 -0.40 -9.39
C LEU A 50 12.54 -0.09 -8.09
N LEU A 51 13.02 0.88 -7.31
CA LEU A 51 12.27 1.42 -6.17
C LEU A 51 10.91 1.98 -6.61
N TYR A 52 10.87 2.83 -7.64
CA TYR A 52 9.59 3.39 -8.13
C TYR A 52 8.66 2.32 -8.71
N VAL A 53 9.20 1.30 -9.40
CA VAL A 53 8.41 0.14 -9.85
C VAL A 53 7.79 -0.60 -8.66
N THR A 54 8.57 -0.79 -7.60
CA THR A 54 8.10 -1.45 -6.37
C THR A 54 6.99 -0.65 -5.70
N ILE A 55 7.18 0.66 -5.53
CA ILE A 55 6.16 1.56 -4.96
C ILE A 55 4.90 1.51 -5.81
N SER A 56 5.00 1.72 -7.12
CA SER A 56 3.83 1.67 -8.02
C SER A 56 3.06 0.34 -7.93
N ALA A 57 3.76 -0.79 -7.80
CA ALA A 57 3.14 -2.11 -7.64
C ALA A 57 2.46 -2.28 -6.27
N VAL A 58 3.08 -1.80 -5.19
CA VAL A 58 2.48 -1.79 -3.85
C VAL A 58 1.24 -0.91 -3.84
N GLU A 59 1.31 0.34 -4.34
CA GLU A 59 0.16 1.25 -4.35
C GLU A 59 -1.00 0.74 -5.21
N THR A 60 -0.71 0.04 -6.31
CA THR A 60 -1.75 -0.64 -7.09
C THR A 60 -2.49 -1.68 -6.24
N PHE A 61 -1.76 -2.45 -5.44
CA PHE A 61 -2.41 -3.38 -4.51
C PHE A 61 -3.19 -2.63 -3.41
N VAL A 62 -2.64 -1.56 -2.85
CA VAL A 62 -3.29 -0.80 -1.76
C VAL A 62 -4.60 -0.18 -2.24
N GLU A 63 -4.64 0.39 -3.44
CA GLU A 63 -5.87 0.89 -4.09
C GLU A 63 -6.92 -0.22 -4.23
N GLU A 64 -6.55 -1.38 -4.79
CA GLU A 64 -7.46 -2.53 -4.90
C GLU A 64 -7.99 -2.96 -3.52
N HIS A 65 -7.12 -2.92 -2.51
CA HIS A 65 -7.46 -3.28 -1.15
C HIS A 65 -8.46 -2.30 -0.52
N TYR A 66 -8.26 -1.00 -0.69
CA TYR A 66 -9.22 0.03 -0.27
C TYR A 66 -10.57 -0.16 -0.96
N MET A 67 -10.59 -0.34 -2.28
CA MET A 67 -11.84 -0.53 -3.03
C MET A 67 -12.62 -1.77 -2.59
N ALA A 68 -11.91 -2.84 -2.24
CA ALA A 68 -12.51 -4.05 -1.67
C ALA A 68 -13.10 -3.82 -0.26
N GLN A 69 -12.60 -2.88 0.52
CA GLN A 69 -13.16 -2.50 1.82
C GLN A 69 -14.31 -1.48 1.69
N ILE A 70 -14.16 -0.48 0.83
CA ILE A 70 -15.13 0.62 0.63
C ILE A 70 -16.42 0.08 0.02
N THR A 71 -16.35 -0.81 -0.97
CA THR A 71 -17.52 -1.29 -1.71
C THR A 71 -18.57 -1.94 -0.79
N PRO A 72 -18.23 -2.93 0.07
CA PRO A 72 -19.19 -3.50 1.02
C PRO A 72 -19.70 -2.49 2.05
N LEU A 73 -18.85 -1.57 2.54
CA LEU A 73 -19.24 -0.55 3.53
C LEU A 73 -20.29 0.41 2.95
N LYS A 74 -20.11 0.85 1.69
CA LYS A 74 -21.10 1.68 0.98
C LYS A 74 -22.44 0.96 0.79
N GLN A 75 -22.41 -0.31 0.40
CA GLN A 75 -23.62 -1.11 0.22
C GLN A 75 -24.36 -1.35 1.55
N GLY A 76 -23.61 -1.52 2.63
CA GLY A 76 -24.17 -1.68 3.97
C GLY A 76 -24.80 -0.40 4.51
N GLY A 77 -24.34 0.78 4.09
CA GLY A 77 -24.88 2.09 4.51
C GLY A 77 -24.56 2.49 5.95
N HIS A 78 -23.78 1.68 6.67
CA HIS A 78 -23.39 1.92 8.05
C HIS A 78 -21.94 2.44 8.04
N CYS A 79 -21.66 3.50 8.81
CA CYS A 79 -20.35 4.19 8.92
C CYS A 79 -19.93 5.06 7.71
N PRO A 80 -20.71 6.10 7.34
CA PRO A 80 -20.37 7.00 6.23
C PRO A 80 -19.07 7.80 6.46
N GLU A 81 -18.71 8.08 7.72
CA GLU A 81 -17.46 8.76 8.07
C GLU A 81 -16.23 7.89 7.79
N LEU A 82 -16.32 6.59 8.11
CA LEU A 82 -15.25 5.63 7.80
C LEU A 82 -15.08 5.48 6.28
N VAL A 83 -16.18 5.40 5.53
CA VAL A 83 -16.12 5.35 4.07
C VAL A 83 -15.39 6.57 3.50
N LYS A 84 -15.76 7.78 3.94
CA LYS A 84 -15.10 9.01 3.48
C LYS A 84 -13.60 9.03 3.79
N LEU A 85 -13.22 8.55 4.97
CA LEU A 85 -11.81 8.47 5.37
C LEU A 85 -11.05 7.48 4.48
N LEU A 86 -11.59 6.28 4.27
CA LEU A 86 -10.97 5.28 3.38
C LEU A 86 -10.87 5.78 1.94
N GLU A 87 -11.88 6.50 1.45
CA GLU A 87 -11.85 7.12 0.12
C GLU A 87 -10.77 8.20 0.01
N ALA A 88 -10.63 9.05 1.03
CA ALA A 88 -9.58 10.07 1.07
C ALA A 88 -8.19 9.43 1.02
N CYS A 89 -7.92 8.43 1.87
CA CYS A 89 -6.66 7.69 1.81
C CYS A 89 -6.45 7.04 0.43
N CYS A 90 -7.49 6.42 -0.15
CA CYS A 90 -7.36 5.78 -1.46
C CYS A 90 -7.01 6.78 -2.59
N VAL A 91 -7.48 8.03 -2.51
CA VAL A 91 -7.08 9.07 -3.48
C VAL A 91 -5.60 9.40 -3.34
N ASP A 92 -5.08 9.46 -2.12
CA ASP A 92 -3.65 9.67 -1.87
C ASP A 92 -2.82 8.54 -2.50
N GLU A 93 -3.25 7.28 -2.35
CA GLU A 93 -2.53 6.13 -2.93
C GLU A 93 -2.56 6.10 -4.45
N VAL A 94 -3.66 6.52 -5.07
CA VAL A 94 -3.73 6.68 -6.52
C VAL A 94 -2.71 7.74 -6.97
N HIS A 95 -2.58 8.85 -6.24
CA HIS A 95 -1.58 9.86 -6.54
C HIS A 95 -0.15 9.33 -6.33
N HIS A 96 0.12 8.58 -5.26
CA HIS A 96 1.41 7.93 -5.03
C HIS A 96 1.78 6.98 -6.17
N LYS A 97 0.84 6.13 -6.61
CA LYS A 97 0.98 5.22 -7.73
C LYS A 97 1.36 5.96 -9.01
N GLU A 98 0.63 7.03 -9.33
CA GLU A 98 0.85 7.84 -10.54
C GLU A 98 2.19 8.58 -10.49
N ASP A 99 2.56 9.17 -9.35
CA ASP A 99 3.85 9.86 -9.23
C ASP A 99 5.02 8.89 -9.33
N ALA A 100 4.92 7.71 -8.73
CA ALA A 100 5.91 6.64 -8.90
C ALA A 100 6.02 6.21 -10.37
N ALA A 101 4.89 5.97 -11.05
CA ALA A 101 4.87 5.59 -12.47
C ALA A 101 5.50 6.66 -13.37
N ARG A 102 5.24 7.95 -13.12
CA ARG A 102 5.89 9.05 -13.86
C ARG A 102 7.40 9.06 -13.66
N ARG A 103 7.86 8.80 -12.43
CA ARG A 103 9.29 8.79 -12.09
C ARG A 103 10.05 7.59 -12.64
N VAL A 104 9.37 6.48 -12.95
CA VAL A 104 9.96 5.39 -13.73
C VAL A 104 10.44 5.91 -15.09
N GLY A 105 9.71 6.84 -15.72
CA GLY A 105 10.18 7.62 -16.86
C GLY A 105 10.21 6.87 -18.21
N GLY A 106 9.31 5.90 -18.39
CA GLY A 106 9.16 5.16 -19.66
C GLY A 106 8.49 3.80 -19.45
N GLU A 107 8.36 3.01 -20.52
CA GLU A 107 7.83 1.66 -20.41
C GLU A 107 8.72 0.78 -19.53
N LEU A 108 8.08 -0.14 -18.81
CA LEU A 108 8.78 -1.15 -18.02
C LEU A 108 9.53 -2.12 -18.95
N SER A 109 10.69 -2.58 -18.54
CA SER A 109 11.33 -3.76 -19.12
C SER A 109 10.56 -5.03 -18.74
N TRP A 110 10.85 -6.16 -19.40
CA TRP A 110 10.21 -7.43 -19.06
C TRP A 110 10.48 -7.82 -17.60
N ALA A 111 11.71 -7.61 -17.12
CA ALA A 111 12.13 -7.96 -15.76
C ALA A 111 11.41 -7.10 -14.72
N GLU A 112 11.27 -5.80 -14.98
CA GLU A 112 10.53 -4.87 -14.11
C GLU A 112 9.04 -5.20 -14.05
N ARG A 113 8.43 -5.62 -15.17
CA ARG A 113 7.05 -6.11 -15.17
C ARG A 113 6.88 -7.35 -14.30
N VAL A 114 7.78 -8.32 -14.44
CA VAL A 114 7.76 -9.54 -13.62
C VAL A 114 7.93 -9.19 -12.14
N TRP A 115 8.86 -8.29 -11.83
CA TRP A 115 9.06 -7.80 -10.47
C TRP A 115 7.80 -7.14 -9.91
N ALA A 116 7.17 -6.22 -10.66
CA ALA A 116 5.93 -5.57 -10.25
C ALA A 116 4.82 -6.58 -9.94
N VAL A 117 4.66 -7.62 -10.78
CA VAL A 117 3.68 -8.69 -10.54
C VAL A 117 4.01 -9.47 -9.27
N VAL A 118 5.27 -9.83 -9.05
CA VAL A 118 5.70 -10.54 -7.82
C VAL A 118 5.38 -9.71 -6.59
N VAL A 119 5.70 -8.43 -6.60
CA VAL A 119 5.42 -7.50 -5.51
C VAL A 119 3.92 -7.41 -5.25
N TRP A 120 3.11 -7.20 -6.29
CA TRP A 120 1.65 -7.11 -6.18
C TRP A 120 1.02 -8.39 -5.61
N ILE A 121 1.40 -9.58 -6.12
CA ILE A 121 0.93 -10.87 -5.59
C ILE A 121 1.36 -11.04 -4.13
N GLY A 122 2.62 -10.72 -3.82
CA GLY A 122 3.18 -10.83 -2.48
C GLY A 122 2.41 -9.98 -1.47
N SER A 123 2.13 -8.71 -1.80
CA SER A 123 1.36 -7.80 -0.96
C SER A 123 -0.07 -8.31 -0.73
N LYS A 124 -0.72 -8.83 -1.77
CA LYS A 124 -2.06 -9.42 -1.66
C LYS A 124 -2.10 -10.65 -0.76
N ALA A 125 -1.12 -11.55 -0.91
CA ALA A 125 -1.00 -12.72 -0.05
C ALA A 125 -0.73 -12.34 1.41
N ALA A 126 0.15 -11.37 1.65
CA ALA A 126 0.46 -10.87 2.99
C ALA A 126 -0.79 -10.29 3.68
N ALA A 127 -1.57 -9.48 2.97
CA ALA A 127 -2.81 -8.91 3.51
C ALA A 127 -3.88 -9.97 3.82
N GLU A 128 -4.00 -11.01 2.99
CA GLU A 128 -4.89 -12.14 3.27
C GLU A 128 -4.46 -12.90 4.52
N VAL A 129 -3.16 -13.16 4.69
CA VAL A 129 -2.63 -13.82 5.89
C VAL A 129 -2.85 -12.95 7.13
N ALA A 130 -2.58 -11.65 7.05
CA ALA A 130 -2.78 -10.70 8.14
C ALA A 130 -4.24 -10.63 8.60
N ARG A 131 -5.22 -10.80 7.68
CA ARG A 131 -6.64 -10.83 8.04
C ARG A 131 -7.03 -12.04 8.87
N ARG A 132 -6.28 -13.15 8.76
CA ARG A 132 -6.60 -14.44 9.40
C ARG A 132 -5.93 -14.62 10.77
N VAL A 133 -4.96 -13.77 11.14
CA VAL A 133 -4.07 -13.93 12.31
C VAL A 133 -4.04 -12.67 13.17
#